data_AF-A0A4Q8B7P7-F1
#
_entry.id   AF-A0A4Q8B7P7-F1
#
_cell.length_a   1.000
_cell.length_b   1.000
_cell.length_c   1.000
_cell.angle_alpha   90.00
_cell.angle_beta   90.00
_cell.angle_gamma   90.00
#
_symmetry.space_group_name_H-M   'P 1'
#
loop_
_entity.id
_entity.type
_entity.pdbx_description
1 polymer ?
#
loop_
_entity_poly.entity_id
_entity_poly.type
_entity_poly.pdbx_seq_one_letter_code
_entity_poly.pdbx_strand_id
1 'polypeptide(L)'
;MGSPVRRWPAALALVLLLAGCGGGTERTAQPPAWQTPSPTAPAPLTAQEAKGRYLAIVAPYNTALEELQEALKAGRPWRTVRALARTVAATNAAHAEQLRTTVWPAKAQAPVAALLKENDLALRHWKLAGEATSAEALMREIRAAAAHDGGEEATKVRATLGLPVYQKP
;
A
#
# COMPACT_ATOMS: atom_id res chain seq x y z
N MET A 1 -18.32 -25.78 31.10
CA MET A 1 -17.45 -26.24 29.99
C MET A 1 -16.45 -25.11 29.73
N GLY A 2 -15.22 -25.31 30.19
CA GLY A 2 -14.18 -24.29 30.21
C GLY A 2 -13.37 -24.26 28.91
N SER A 3 -13.05 -23.06 28.45
CA SER A 3 -12.11 -22.82 27.36
C SER A 3 -10.68 -22.95 27.89
N PRO A 4 -9.78 -23.74 27.26
CA PRO A 4 -8.37 -23.71 27.62
C PRO A 4 -7.68 -22.49 27.01
N VAL A 5 -7.17 -21.64 27.91
CA VAL A 5 -6.27 -20.52 27.60
C VAL A 5 -4.92 -21.09 27.18
N ARG A 6 -4.54 -20.94 25.91
CA ARG A 6 -3.27 -21.44 25.37
C ARG A 6 -2.13 -20.49 25.78
N ARG A 7 -1.49 -20.83 26.90
CA ARG A 7 -0.24 -20.20 27.39
C ARG A 7 0.93 -20.67 26.54
N TRP A 8 1.68 -19.73 25.95
CA TRP A 8 2.97 -20.02 25.34
C TRP A 8 4.09 -19.80 26.38
N PRO A 9 5.06 -20.72 26.50
CA PRO A 9 6.06 -20.65 27.56
C PRO A 9 7.14 -19.59 27.27
N ALA A 10 7.52 -18.89 28.34
CA ALA A 10 8.71 -18.06 28.42
C ALA A 10 9.95 -18.94 28.23
N ALA A 11 10.80 -18.60 27.26
CA ALA A 11 12.15 -19.15 27.16
C ALA A 11 13.10 -18.23 27.93
N LEU A 12 13.47 -18.65 29.15
CA LEU A 12 14.66 -18.20 29.83
C LEU A 12 15.89 -18.68 29.03
N ALA A 13 16.78 -17.77 28.67
CA ALA A 13 18.16 -18.10 28.34
C ALA A 13 19.07 -17.23 29.20
N LEU A 14 19.50 -17.80 30.33
CA LEU A 14 20.54 -17.29 31.20
C LEU A 14 21.84 -18.00 30.79
N VAL A 15 22.81 -17.27 30.26
CA VAL A 15 24.20 -17.75 30.13
C VAL A 15 25.12 -16.68 30.71
N LEU A 16 25.73 -17.01 31.85
CA LEU A 16 26.83 -16.30 32.47
C LEU A 16 28.02 -17.27 32.55
N LEU A 17 29.21 -16.76 32.19
CA LEU A 17 30.57 -17.07 32.68
C LEU A 17 31.56 -16.63 31.57
N LEU A 18 32.12 -15.41 31.63
CA LEU A 18 33.37 -15.01 32.30
C LEU A 18 34.63 -15.71 31.78
N ALA A 19 35.44 -14.98 30.99
CA ALA A 19 36.88 -14.72 31.22
C ALA A 19 37.51 -14.07 29.97
N GLY A 20 38.18 -12.93 30.16
CA GLY A 20 38.89 -12.24 29.08
C GLY A 20 39.49 -10.92 29.57
N CYS A 21 40.51 -11.02 30.42
CA CYS A 21 41.36 -9.90 30.81
C CYS A 21 42.38 -9.68 29.69
N GLY A 22 42.31 -8.55 28.98
CA GLY A 22 43.24 -8.20 27.91
C GLY A 22 43.26 -6.69 27.74
N GLY A 23 44.31 -6.06 28.26
CA GLY A 23 44.48 -4.61 28.25
C GLY A 23 44.66 -4.03 26.85
N GLY A 24 43.98 -2.92 26.60
CA GLY A 24 44.15 -2.07 25.43
C GLY A 24 43.40 -0.78 25.66
N THR A 25 44.08 0.27 26.12
CA THR A 25 43.52 1.61 26.31
C THR A 25 43.39 2.32 24.96
N GLU A 26 42.43 1.89 24.15
CA GLU A 26 41.85 2.75 23.12
C GLU A 26 40.72 3.56 23.76
N ARG A 27 41.03 4.82 24.06
CA ARG A 27 40.08 5.85 24.45
C ARG A 27 39.12 6.07 23.27
N THR A 28 38.10 5.23 23.17
CA THR A 28 36.89 5.50 22.39
C THR A 28 36.21 6.67 23.06
N ALA A 29 36.13 7.79 22.35
CA ALA A 29 35.42 8.97 22.80
C ALA A 29 33.94 8.62 22.99
N GLN A 30 33.54 8.40 24.24
CA GLN A 30 32.16 8.21 24.64
C GLN A 30 31.44 9.55 24.46
N PRO A 31 30.41 9.65 23.59
CA PRO A 31 29.65 10.88 23.45
C PRO A 31 28.96 11.22 24.80
N PRO A 32 28.79 12.50 25.13
CA PRO A 32 28.21 12.91 26.40
C PRO A 32 26.79 12.34 26.57
N ALA A 33 26.49 11.87 27.79
CA ALA A 33 25.25 11.19 28.19
C ALA A 33 23.95 12.01 28.06
N TRP A 34 24.01 13.19 27.44
CA TRP A 34 22.89 14.11 27.20
C TRP A 34 22.41 14.14 25.76
N GLN A 35 23.10 13.45 24.84
CA GLN A 35 22.63 13.34 23.47
C GLN A 35 21.61 12.21 23.35
N THR A 36 20.33 12.56 23.44
CA THR A 36 19.25 11.69 22.97
C THR A 36 19.51 11.43 21.48
N PRO A 37 19.62 10.17 21.02
CA PRO A 37 19.77 9.91 19.60
C PRO A 37 18.55 10.49 18.88
N SER A 38 18.79 11.40 17.93
CA SER A 38 17.74 11.92 17.07
C SER A 38 17.03 10.75 16.38
N PRO A 39 15.70 10.75 16.26
CA PRO A 39 14.99 9.73 15.51
C PRO A 39 15.54 9.67 14.09
N THR A 40 16.25 8.59 13.75
CA THR A 40 16.69 8.33 12.39
C THR A 40 15.45 8.13 11.53
N ALA A 41 15.31 8.91 10.45
CA ALA A 41 14.24 8.71 9.49
C ALA A 41 14.24 7.25 9.00
N PRO A 42 13.07 6.63 8.78
CA PRO A 42 13.00 5.26 8.26
C PRO A 42 13.78 5.15 6.94
N ALA A 43 14.64 4.13 6.84
CA ALA A 43 15.34 3.85 5.60
C ALA A 43 14.35 3.48 4.48
N PRO A 44 14.62 3.85 3.23
CA PRO A 44 13.82 3.38 2.10
C PRO A 44 13.82 1.86 2.00
N LEU A 45 12.72 1.30 1.49
CA LEU A 45 12.63 -0.13 1.20
C LEU A 45 13.72 -0.57 0.23
N THR A 46 14.21 -1.80 0.39
CA THR A 46 14.99 -2.47 -0.65
C THR A 46 14.12 -2.72 -1.89
N ALA A 47 14.74 -3.03 -3.03
CA ALA A 47 14.00 -3.33 -4.26
C ALA A 47 13.03 -4.52 -4.10
N GLN A 48 13.44 -5.57 -3.37
CA GLN A 48 12.61 -6.74 -3.14
C GLN A 48 11.42 -6.44 -2.21
N GLU A 49 11.65 -5.70 -1.12
CA GLU A 49 10.58 -5.27 -0.21
C GLU A 49 9.60 -4.33 -0.92
N ALA A 50 10.10 -3.38 -1.72
CA ALA A 50 9.27 -2.45 -2.48
C ALA A 50 8.37 -3.19 -3.49
N LYS A 51 8.89 -4.22 -4.17
CA LYS A 51 8.10 -5.07 -5.06
C LYS A 51 6.94 -5.75 -4.34
N GLY A 52 7.24 -6.43 -3.22
CA GLY A 52 6.21 -7.11 -2.42
C GLY A 52 5.19 -6.13 -1.85
N ARG A 53 5.67 -4.98 -1.34
CA ARG A 53 4.83 -3.91 -0.80
C ARG A 53 3.89 -3.33 -1.84
N TYR A 54 4.38 -3.02 -3.04
CA TYR A 54 3.56 -2.50 -4.13
C TYR A 54 2.43 -3.46 -4.51
N LEU A 55 2.74 -4.74 -4.71
CA LEU A 55 1.72 -5.73 -5.07
C LEU A 55 0.65 -5.89 -3.97
N ALA A 56 1.06 -5.89 -2.71
CA ALA A 56 0.13 -5.97 -1.59
C ALA A 56 -0.78 -4.73 -1.49
N ILE A 57 -0.26 -3.54 -1.80
CA ILE A 57 -1.02 -2.29 -1.78
C ILE A 57 -2.08 -2.28 -2.89
N VAL A 58 -1.73 -2.66 -4.12
CA VAL A 58 -2.66 -2.53 -5.27
C VAL A 58 -3.71 -3.64 -5.36
N ALA A 59 -3.48 -4.80 -4.72
CA ALA A 59 -4.35 -5.96 -4.86
C ALA A 59 -5.82 -5.70 -4.47
N PRO A 60 -6.15 -5.08 -3.31
CA PRO A 60 -7.55 -4.84 -2.95
C PRO A 60 -8.30 -3.90 -3.90
N TYR A 61 -7.61 -2.90 -4.45
CA TYR A 61 -8.18 -1.99 -5.44
C TYR A 61 -8.45 -2.71 -6.77
N ASN A 62 -7.49 -3.52 -7.25
CA ASN A 62 -7.66 -4.31 -8.47
C ASN A 62 -8.82 -5.32 -8.36
N THR A 63 -8.93 -6.03 -7.24
CA THR A 63 -10.07 -6.94 -7.00
C THR A 63 -11.41 -6.21 -7.01
N ALA A 64 -11.50 -5.03 -6.39
CA ALA A 64 -12.74 -4.24 -6.43
C ALA A 64 -13.10 -3.79 -7.85
N LEU A 65 -12.10 -3.45 -8.68
CA LEU A 65 -12.32 -3.12 -10.09
C LEU A 65 -12.81 -4.33 -10.90
N GLU A 66 -12.18 -5.50 -10.70
CA GLU A 66 -12.59 -6.76 -11.34
C GLU A 66 -14.06 -7.09 -11.03
N GLU A 67 -14.45 -7.01 -9.75
CA GLU A 67 -15.84 -7.25 -9.33
C GLU A 67 -16.83 -6.26 -9.97
N LEU A 68 -16.46 -4.98 -10.05
CA LEU A 68 -17.26 -3.96 -10.73
C LEU A 68 -17.40 -4.26 -12.22
N GLN A 69 -16.31 -4.59 -12.91
CA GLN A 69 -16.28 -4.90 -14.34
C GLN A 69 -17.15 -6.13 -14.64
N GLU A 70 -17.03 -7.19 -13.85
CA GLU A 70 -17.85 -8.39 -14.03
C GLU A 70 -19.34 -8.10 -13.75
N ALA A 71 -19.66 -7.24 -12.79
CA ALA A 71 -21.05 -6.81 -12.57
C ALA A 71 -21.62 -6.00 -13.75
N LEU A 72 -20.81 -5.12 -14.36
CA LEU A 72 -21.20 -4.37 -15.56
C LEU A 72 -21.42 -5.32 -16.75
N LYS A 73 -20.49 -6.23 -16.99
CA LYS A 73 -20.55 -7.24 -18.06
C LYS A 73 -21.74 -8.18 -17.91
N ALA A 74 -22.07 -8.58 -16.68
CA ALA A 74 -23.23 -9.41 -16.37
C ALA A 74 -24.56 -8.63 -16.38
N GLY A 75 -24.57 -7.33 -16.72
CA GLY A 75 -25.78 -6.52 -16.76
C GLY A 75 -26.48 -6.41 -15.40
N ARG A 76 -25.73 -6.42 -14.30
CA ARG A 76 -26.31 -6.35 -12.94
C ARG A 76 -27.08 -5.04 -12.77
N PRO A 77 -28.12 -5.01 -11.91
CA PRO A 77 -28.88 -3.80 -11.64
C PRO A 77 -27.97 -2.64 -11.23
N TRP A 78 -28.26 -1.42 -11.71
CA TRP A 78 -27.40 -0.26 -11.48
C TRP A 78 -27.17 0.05 -9.99
N ARG A 79 -28.12 -0.30 -9.12
CA ARG A 79 -27.96 -0.17 -7.65
C ARG A 79 -26.87 -1.09 -7.10
N THR A 80 -26.72 -2.29 -7.66
CA THR A 80 -25.62 -3.23 -7.35
C THR A 80 -24.30 -2.66 -7.82
N VAL A 81 -24.24 -2.18 -9.08
CA VAL A 81 -23.04 -1.54 -9.64
C VAL A 81 -22.62 -0.31 -8.83
N ARG A 82 -23.58 0.51 -8.37
CA ARG A 82 -23.31 1.65 -7.47
C ARG A 82 -22.69 1.21 -6.14
N ALA A 83 -23.16 0.12 -5.55
CA ALA A 83 -22.58 -0.39 -4.31
C ALA A 83 -21.12 -0.83 -4.52
N LEU A 84 -20.83 -1.50 -5.64
CA LEU A 84 -19.46 -1.85 -6.02
C LEU A 84 -18.59 -0.62 -6.30
N ALA A 85 -19.13 0.42 -6.94
CA ALA A 85 -18.42 1.68 -7.13
C ALA A 85 -18.03 2.35 -5.79
N ARG A 86 -18.84 2.21 -4.73
CA ARG A 86 -18.45 2.64 -3.37
C ARG A 86 -17.30 1.81 -2.81
N THR A 87 -17.32 0.49 -3.02
CA THR A 87 -16.21 -0.39 -2.64
C THR A 87 -14.93 0.04 -3.35
N VAL A 88 -15.01 0.28 -4.67
CA VAL A 88 -13.90 0.81 -5.47
C VAL A 88 -13.41 2.15 -4.90
N ALA A 89 -14.30 3.09 -4.57
CA ALA A 89 -13.90 4.36 -3.97
C ALA A 89 -13.15 4.18 -2.63
N ALA A 90 -13.63 3.27 -1.78
CA ALA A 90 -13.02 2.98 -0.48
C ALA A 90 -11.64 2.31 -0.62
N THR A 91 -11.51 1.29 -1.47
CA THR A 91 -10.23 0.64 -1.74
C THR A 91 -9.27 1.58 -2.46
N ASN A 92 -9.78 2.45 -3.35
CA ASN A 92 -9.02 3.49 -4.03
C ASN A 92 -8.44 4.54 -3.07
N ALA A 93 -9.18 4.93 -2.03
CA ALA A 93 -8.64 5.80 -0.99
C ALA A 93 -7.58 5.08 -0.13
N ALA A 94 -7.82 3.82 0.23
CA ALA A 94 -6.92 3.06 1.09
C ALA A 94 -5.57 2.77 0.43
N HIS A 95 -5.54 2.30 -0.83
CA HIS A 95 -4.26 2.04 -1.50
C HIS A 95 -3.51 3.35 -1.82
N ALA A 96 -4.18 4.45 -2.15
CA ALA A 96 -3.54 5.75 -2.32
C ALA A 96 -2.82 6.21 -1.05
N GLU A 97 -3.45 6.03 0.11
CA GLU A 97 -2.83 6.35 1.38
C GLU A 97 -1.60 5.48 1.67
N GLN A 98 -1.69 4.18 1.38
CA GLN A 98 -0.55 3.28 1.55
C GLN A 98 0.58 3.57 0.57
N LEU A 99 0.28 3.94 -0.67
CA LEU A 99 1.27 4.41 -1.66
C LEU A 99 1.97 5.67 -1.16
N ARG A 100 1.23 6.63 -0.61
CA ARG A 100 1.74 7.92 -0.13
C ARG A 100 2.64 7.77 1.10
N THR A 101 2.31 6.87 2.01
CA THR A 101 3.02 6.68 3.28
C THR A 101 4.18 5.69 3.20
N THR A 102 4.32 4.95 2.09
CA THR A 102 5.44 4.02 1.90
C THR A 102 6.71 4.76 1.50
N VAL A 103 7.83 4.48 2.18
CA VAL A 103 9.15 5.04 1.83
C VAL A 103 9.76 4.26 0.67
N TRP A 104 9.46 4.70 -0.56
CA TRP A 104 9.90 4.04 -1.79
C TRP A 104 11.40 4.22 -2.08
N PRO A 105 12.04 3.24 -2.75
CA PRO A 105 13.35 3.45 -3.36
C PRO A 105 13.35 4.67 -4.28
N ALA A 106 14.45 5.42 -4.35
CA ALA A 106 14.54 6.68 -5.09
C ALA A 106 13.98 6.59 -6.54
N LYS A 107 14.32 5.51 -7.26
CA LYS A 107 13.85 5.27 -8.63
C LYS A 107 12.32 5.16 -8.78
N ALA A 108 11.60 4.77 -7.74
CA ALA A 108 10.16 4.55 -7.78
C ALA A 108 9.34 5.78 -7.30
N GLN A 109 9.97 6.77 -6.66
CA GLN A 109 9.28 7.90 -6.06
C GLN A 109 8.49 8.73 -7.07
N ALA A 110 9.13 9.14 -8.18
CA ALA A 110 8.48 9.95 -9.20
C ALA A 110 7.35 9.20 -9.94
N PRO A 111 7.52 7.93 -10.37
CA PRO A 111 6.41 7.13 -10.90
C PRO A 111 5.24 6.96 -9.93
N VAL A 112 5.50 6.71 -8.64
CA VAL A 112 4.43 6.59 -7.63
C VAL A 112 3.69 7.92 -7.45
N ALA A 113 4.41 9.04 -7.42
CA ALA A 113 3.79 10.36 -7.35
C ALA A 113 2.90 10.66 -8.57
N ALA A 114 3.29 10.21 -9.76
CA ALA A 114 2.46 10.33 -10.97
C ALA A 114 1.21 9.44 -10.88
N LEU A 115 1.36 8.18 -10.44
CA LEU A 115 0.23 7.28 -10.22
C LEU A 115 -0.78 7.86 -9.21
N LEU A 116 -0.30 8.47 -8.13
CA LEU A 116 -1.15 9.12 -7.12
C LEU A 116 -1.97 10.28 -7.70
N LYS A 117 -1.44 11.02 -8.69
CA LYS A 117 -2.20 12.10 -9.34
C LYS A 117 -3.40 11.55 -10.09
N GLU A 118 -3.21 10.54 -10.94
CA GLU A 118 -4.32 9.87 -11.62
C GLU A 118 -5.31 9.27 -10.62
N ASN A 119 -4.78 8.70 -9.53
CA ASN A 119 -5.59 8.14 -8.48
C ASN A 119 -6.54 9.15 -7.84
N ASP A 120 -6.03 10.34 -7.51
CA ASP A 120 -6.81 11.41 -6.91
C ASP A 120 -7.89 11.95 -7.87
N LEU A 121 -7.65 11.91 -9.19
CA LEU A 121 -8.66 12.24 -10.21
C LEU A 121 -9.76 11.16 -10.25
N ALA A 122 -9.38 9.89 -10.37
CA ALA A 122 -10.31 8.77 -10.40
C ALA A 122 -11.14 8.66 -9.11
N LEU A 123 -10.53 8.88 -7.94
CA LEU A 123 -11.19 8.80 -6.64
C LEU A 123 -12.40 9.74 -6.54
N ARG A 124 -12.29 10.96 -7.08
CA ARG A 124 -13.42 11.91 -7.08
C ARG A 124 -14.61 11.34 -7.84
N HIS A 125 -14.36 10.80 -9.03
CA HIS A 125 -15.41 10.19 -9.84
C HIS A 125 -15.95 8.89 -9.23
N TRP A 126 -15.12 8.06 -8.59
CA TRP A 126 -15.60 6.88 -7.87
C TRP A 126 -16.54 7.22 -6.71
N LYS A 127 -16.25 8.30 -5.97
CA LYS A 127 -17.15 8.79 -4.91
C LYS A 127 -18.50 9.24 -5.49
N LEU A 128 -18.48 10.05 -6.55
CA LEU A 128 -19.69 10.50 -7.23
C LEU A 128 -20.50 9.33 -7.83
N ALA A 129 -19.82 8.34 -8.40
CA ALA A 129 -20.42 7.10 -8.87
C ALA A 129 -21.15 6.37 -7.74
N GLY A 130 -20.50 6.24 -6.57
CA GLY A 130 -21.10 5.66 -5.38
C GLY A 130 -22.31 6.43 -4.84
N GLU A 131 -22.37 7.74 -5.06
CA GLU A 131 -23.47 8.62 -4.61
C GLU A 131 -24.59 8.78 -5.65
N ALA A 132 -24.38 8.29 -6.87
CA ALA A 132 -25.31 8.47 -7.98
C ALA A 132 -26.75 8.05 -7.64
N THR A 133 -27.71 8.87 -8.06
CA THR A 133 -29.15 8.66 -7.86
C THR A 133 -29.85 8.06 -9.08
N SER A 134 -29.15 7.93 -10.21
CA SER A 134 -29.65 7.31 -11.44
C SER A 134 -28.57 6.44 -12.11
N ALA A 135 -29.00 5.51 -12.96
CA ALA A 135 -28.10 4.66 -13.75
C ALA A 135 -27.23 5.49 -14.72
N GLU A 136 -27.80 6.54 -15.31
CA GLU A 136 -27.07 7.44 -16.21
C GLU A 136 -25.95 8.19 -15.49
N ALA A 137 -26.25 8.78 -14.33
CA ALA A 137 -25.27 9.46 -13.52
C ALA A 137 -24.16 8.50 -13.07
N LEU A 138 -24.52 7.29 -12.64
CA LEU A 138 -23.56 6.26 -12.29
C LEU A 138 -22.62 5.97 -13.47
N MET A 139 -23.16 5.65 -14.64
CA MET A 139 -22.33 5.28 -15.80
C MET A 139 -21.47 6.43 -16.31
N ARG A 140 -21.95 7.67 -16.21
CA ARG A 140 -21.14 8.87 -16.53
C ARG A 140 -19.90 8.94 -15.65
N GLU A 141 -20.07 8.82 -14.33
CA GLU A 141 -18.95 8.92 -13.39
C GLU A 141 -18.02 7.72 -13.47
N ILE A 142 -18.53 6.51 -13.72
CA ILE A 142 -17.67 5.32 -13.97
C ILE A 142 -16.75 5.57 -15.18
N ARG A 143 -17.28 6.12 -16.29
CA ARG A 143 -16.46 6.45 -17.47
C ARG A 143 -15.44 7.54 -17.19
N ALA A 144 -15.83 8.57 -16.43
CA ALA A 144 -14.92 9.63 -16.02
C ALA A 144 -13.79 9.10 -15.12
N ALA A 145 -14.09 8.20 -14.18
CA ALA A 145 -13.07 7.53 -13.38
C ALA A 145 -12.14 6.65 -14.24
N ALA A 146 -12.70 5.92 -15.21
CA ALA A 146 -11.94 5.05 -16.10
C ALA A 146 -10.99 5.81 -17.05
N ALA A 147 -11.25 7.09 -17.33
CA ALA A 147 -10.33 7.96 -18.07
C ALA A 147 -9.04 8.27 -17.28
N HIS A 148 -9.04 7.99 -15.97
CA HIS A 148 -7.93 8.18 -15.04
C HIS A 148 -7.51 6.85 -14.40
N ASP A 149 -7.50 5.76 -15.16
CA ASP A 149 -7.20 4.42 -14.62
C ASP A 149 -5.74 4.24 -14.17
N GLY A 150 -4.84 5.16 -14.54
CA GLY A 150 -3.44 5.19 -14.15
C GLY A 150 -2.62 4.01 -14.70
N GLY A 151 -3.08 3.34 -15.77
CA GLY A 151 -2.42 2.16 -16.32
C GLY A 151 -0.99 2.40 -16.80
N GLU A 152 -0.73 3.56 -17.41
CA GLU A 152 0.62 3.95 -17.84
C GLU A 152 1.54 4.19 -16.64
N GLU A 153 1.07 4.91 -15.63
CA GLU A 153 1.79 5.26 -14.41
C GLU A 153 2.09 3.99 -13.60
N ALA A 154 1.11 3.09 -13.48
CA ALA A 154 1.29 1.78 -12.86
C ALA A 154 2.34 0.95 -13.59
N THR A 155 2.39 1.02 -14.93
CA THR A 155 3.44 0.36 -15.73
C THR A 155 4.82 0.96 -15.44
N LYS A 156 4.93 2.29 -15.34
CA LYS A 156 6.19 2.97 -14.97
C LYS A 156 6.65 2.54 -13.57
N VAL A 157 5.76 2.52 -12.58
CA VAL A 157 6.09 2.03 -11.22
C VAL A 157 6.61 0.59 -11.28
N ARG A 158 5.87 -0.30 -11.94
CA ARG A 158 6.24 -1.72 -12.08
C ARG A 158 7.60 -1.90 -12.75
N ALA A 159 7.88 -1.18 -13.82
CA ALA A 159 9.19 -1.21 -14.48
C ALA A 159 10.32 -0.84 -13.52
N THR A 160 10.16 0.23 -12.72
CA THR A 160 11.18 0.62 -11.73
C THR A 160 11.38 -0.42 -10.63
N LEU A 161 10.36 -1.20 -10.31
CA LEU A 161 10.38 -2.26 -9.31
C LEU A 161 10.76 -3.66 -9.87
N GLY A 162 11.06 -3.77 -11.16
CA GLY A 162 11.36 -5.06 -11.80
C GLY A 162 10.16 -6.01 -11.84
N LEU A 163 8.96 -5.45 -11.97
CA LEU A 163 7.70 -6.17 -12.17
C LEU A 163 7.36 -6.22 -13.66
N PRO A 164 6.67 -7.27 -14.13
CA PRO A 164 6.16 -7.31 -15.50
C PRO A 164 5.16 -6.17 -15.73
N VAL A 165 4.89 -5.82 -16.99
CA VAL A 165 3.92 -4.77 -17.36
C VAL A 165 2.57 -4.99 -16.66
N TYR A 166 1.88 -3.91 -16.31
CA TYR A 166 0.54 -4.00 -15.75
C TYR A 166 -0.41 -4.51 -16.82
N GLN A 167 -1.10 -5.60 -16.54
CA GLN A 167 -2.22 -6.06 -17.33
C GLN A 167 -3.48 -5.55 -16.64
N LYS A 168 -4.26 -4.73 -17.34
CA LYS A 168 -5.54 -4.27 -16.84
C LYS A 168 -6.45 -5.50 -16.69
N PRO A 169 -7.13 -5.67 -15.54
CA PRO A 169 -8.17 -6.67 -15.43
C PRO A 169 -9.32 -6.41 -16.42
#